data_AF-A0A8C2UXX0-F1
#
_entry.id   AF-A0A8C2UXX0-F1
#
_cell.length_a   1.000
_cell.length_b   1.000
_cell.length_c   1.000
_cell.angle_alpha   90.00
_cell.angle_beta   90.00
_cell.angle_gamma   90.00
#
_symmetry.space_group_name_H-M   'P 1'
#
loop_
_entity.id
_entity.type
_entity.pdbx_description
1 polymer ?
#
loop_
_entity_poly.entity_id
_entity_poly.type
_entity_poly.pdbx_seq_one_letter_code
_entity_poly.pdbx_strand_id
1 'polypeptide(L)'
;MGQSRLLPFVGLLFFHLIPNQLCKTCEVSEEKYFLLSPLWKTMTHSKYTMGTQSADVLLSLRLVGIQNQTLIQPLSQQVRRSGGSKGVNLSSGQLALITLALGACHTPDEAFIYDNHLLSRLENKFQAEIKNMEAHNGSPLTNYYQLSLGALALCLFHGRYSTTQVAELFAPGNKNYYFHGQFVVDIGAMAVLALTCIKRGLANGQTKTEKEDLRSIDNHIQSLVDKILLEKKRNGLIGNTFSTGIAMQALFISSDYYKESKWNCEQTLKTVLEEIAQGVFNIPIAAAQILPALVGKTYLDVNRDSSCTSGLGNFDISSHKPMSTKPPNSPSNISIHYSVKINEIYSTTVTVPSGSVFLDVMEEAQKKNETLFGFTVEQSSWGPFITSVQGLKASNTDRTYWELLSSGRSLSQGVGNYVVHDGEDLEVRWSKY
;
A
#
# COMPACT_ATOMS: atom_id res chain seq x y z
N MET A 1 -69.07 6.92 45.49
CA MET A 1 -68.41 6.19 44.38
C MET A 1 -68.21 7.22 43.27
N GLY A 2 -67.09 7.92 43.17
CA GLY A 2 -65.82 7.47 42.56
C GLY A 2 -66.03 7.32 41.04
N GLN A 3 -65.42 8.07 40.12
CA GLN A 3 -64.12 8.75 40.06
C GLN A 3 -64.14 9.80 38.95
N SER A 4 -63.51 10.96 39.19
CA SER A 4 -62.94 11.81 38.14
C SER A 4 -61.82 11.07 37.40
N ARG A 5 -61.71 11.23 36.09
CA ARG A 5 -60.44 10.99 35.38
C ARG A 5 -60.02 12.24 34.63
N LEU A 6 -59.05 12.91 35.25
CA LEU A 6 -58.15 13.86 34.61
C LEU A 6 -57.34 13.15 33.50
N LEU A 7 -57.09 13.88 32.42
CA LEU A 7 -56.00 13.62 31.48
C LEU A 7 -54.64 13.64 32.20
N PRO A 8 -53.64 12.98 31.60
CA PRO A 8 -52.41 13.73 31.35
C PRO A 8 -51.89 13.57 29.91
N PHE A 9 -51.45 14.70 29.37
CA PHE A 9 -50.39 14.82 28.37
C PHE A 9 -49.14 14.04 28.81
N VAL A 10 -48.23 13.77 27.85
CA VAL A 10 -46.84 13.24 27.95
C VAL A 10 -46.73 11.87 27.28
N GLY A 11 -45.93 11.65 26.24
CA GLY A 11 -45.05 12.52 25.49
C GLY A 11 -44.73 11.87 24.14
N LEU A 12 -44.72 12.67 23.08
CA LEU A 12 -44.07 12.27 21.84
C LEU A 12 -42.57 12.10 22.13
N LEU A 13 -42.10 10.86 22.13
CA LEU A 13 -40.69 10.55 21.93
C LEU A 13 -40.32 11.00 20.50
N PHE A 14 -39.99 12.28 20.36
CA PHE A 14 -39.04 12.69 19.33
C PHE A 14 -37.74 11.96 19.65
N PHE A 15 -37.55 10.79 19.05
CA PHE A 15 -36.21 10.32 18.78
C PHE A 15 -35.57 11.41 17.92
N HIS A 16 -34.79 12.28 18.55
CA HIS A 16 -33.80 13.06 17.85
C HIS A 16 -32.98 12.06 17.04
N LEU A 17 -33.25 12.02 15.73
CA LEU A 17 -32.27 11.64 14.73
C LEU A 17 -31.11 12.61 14.92
N ILE A 18 -30.21 12.28 15.85
CA ILE A 18 -28.84 12.76 15.73
C ILE A 18 -28.40 12.10 14.42
N PRO A 19 -28.13 12.87 13.35
CA PRO A 19 -27.45 12.29 12.21
C PRO A 19 -26.13 11.83 12.80
N ASN A 20 -25.91 10.52 12.90
CA ASN A 20 -24.57 10.03 13.11
C ASN A 20 -23.77 10.62 11.95
N GLN A 21 -22.94 11.62 12.25
CA GLN A 21 -22.02 12.29 11.32
C GLN A 21 -20.86 11.34 10.98
N LEU A 22 -21.19 10.07 10.71
CA LEU A 22 -20.28 9.04 10.26
C LEU A 22 -19.86 9.44 8.85
N CYS A 23 -18.55 9.51 8.63
CA CYS A 23 -18.02 9.89 7.33
C CYS A 23 -18.45 8.86 6.29
N LYS A 24 -19.10 9.33 5.22
CA LYS A 24 -19.52 8.47 4.12
C LYS A 24 -18.32 8.15 3.24
N THR A 25 -18.16 6.87 2.88
CA THR A 25 -17.25 6.44 1.81
C THR A 25 -17.59 7.20 0.52
N CYS A 26 -16.59 7.84 -0.08
CA CYS A 26 -16.73 8.39 -1.44
C CYS A 26 -16.17 7.39 -2.46
N GLU A 27 -16.78 7.37 -3.64
CA GLU A 27 -16.42 6.49 -4.74
C GLU A 27 -16.71 7.17 -6.07
N VAL A 28 -16.05 6.72 -7.13
CA VAL A 28 -16.37 7.15 -8.48
C VAL A 28 -17.77 6.62 -8.83
N SER A 29 -18.67 7.51 -9.22
CA SER A 29 -19.98 7.10 -9.76
C SER A 29 -19.80 6.22 -11.00
N GLU A 30 -20.64 5.19 -11.19
CA GLU A 30 -20.53 4.24 -12.31
C GLU A 30 -20.41 4.91 -13.69
N GLU A 31 -21.13 6.02 -13.92
CA GLU A 31 -21.08 6.82 -15.14
C GLU A 31 -19.68 7.39 -15.46
N LYS A 32 -18.81 7.49 -14.46
CA LYS A 32 -17.45 8.04 -14.53
C LYS A 32 -16.35 6.99 -14.46
N TYR A 33 -16.68 5.70 -14.43
CA TYR A 33 -15.69 4.63 -14.41
C TYR A 33 -14.73 4.65 -15.62
N PHE A 34 -15.10 5.29 -16.74
CA PHE A 34 -14.18 5.51 -17.87
C PHE A 34 -12.90 6.29 -17.48
N LEU A 35 -12.96 7.10 -16.42
CA LEU A 35 -11.80 7.82 -15.87
C LEU A 35 -10.77 6.88 -15.24
N LEU A 36 -11.18 5.66 -14.88
CA LEU A 36 -10.30 4.63 -14.30
C LEU A 36 -9.60 3.80 -15.38
N SER A 37 -9.96 3.98 -16.67
CA SER A 37 -9.37 3.22 -17.77
C SER A 37 -7.83 3.32 -17.89
N PRO A 38 -7.13 4.42 -17.51
CA PRO A 38 -5.68 4.42 -17.50
C PRO A 38 -5.08 3.42 -16.51
N LEU A 39 -5.68 3.29 -15.32
CA LEU A 39 -5.25 2.29 -14.32
C LEU A 39 -5.36 0.88 -14.88
N TRP A 40 -6.43 0.61 -15.63
CA TRP A 40 -6.66 -0.72 -16.20
C TRP A 40 -5.59 -1.03 -17.21
N LYS A 41 -5.34 -0.08 -18.11
CA LYS A 41 -4.32 -0.24 -19.14
C LYS A 41 -2.95 -0.50 -18.50
N THR A 42 -2.59 0.24 -17.45
CA THR A 42 -1.35 0.01 -16.69
C THR A 42 -1.29 -1.40 -16.12
N MET A 43 -2.37 -1.89 -15.51
CA MET A 43 -2.41 -3.21 -14.89
C MET A 43 -2.45 -4.38 -15.90
N THR A 44 -3.10 -4.22 -17.05
CA THR A 44 -3.32 -5.33 -18.02
C THR A 44 -2.31 -5.37 -19.17
N HIS A 45 -1.72 -4.23 -19.56
CA HIS A 45 -0.77 -4.15 -20.69
C HIS A 45 0.69 -4.12 -20.27
N SER A 46 0.96 -4.22 -18.97
CA SER A 46 2.33 -4.30 -18.45
C SER A 46 2.99 -5.59 -18.92
N LYS A 47 4.05 -5.47 -19.73
CA LYS A 47 4.98 -6.58 -20.05
C LYS A 47 5.75 -7.08 -18.80
N TYR A 48 5.57 -6.42 -17.65
CA TYR A 48 6.34 -6.62 -16.43
C TYR A 48 5.55 -7.24 -15.27
N THR A 49 4.27 -7.60 -15.44
CA THR A 49 3.50 -8.34 -14.41
C THR A 49 3.98 -9.79 -14.29
N MET A 50 5.21 -9.98 -13.84
CA MET A 50 5.77 -11.27 -13.41
C MET A 50 5.96 -11.28 -11.90
N GLY A 51 5.69 -12.44 -11.28
CA GLY A 51 5.90 -12.63 -9.84
C GLY A 51 4.89 -11.89 -8.96
N THR A 52 5.36 -11.26 -7.89
CA THR A 52 4.49 -10.64 -6.86
C THR A 52 3.69 -9.44 -7.34
N GLN A 53 4.13 -8.78 -8.43
CA GLN A 53 3.32 -7.74 -9.08
C GLN A 53 1.96 -8.27 -9.54
N SER A 54 1.86 -9.56 -9.88
CA SER A 54 0.61 -10.20 -10.25
C SER A 54 -0.35 -10.33 -9.07
N ALA A 55 0.12 -10.32 -7.81
CA ALA A 55 -0.72 -10.52 -6.62
C ALA A 55 -1.49 -9.24 -6.27
N ASP A 56 -0.81 -8.10 -6.20
CA ASP A 56 -1.47 -6.80 -5.95
C ASP A 56 -2.50 -6.51 -7.03
N VAL A 57 -2.14 -6.70 -8.31
CA VAL A 57 -3.04 -6.51 -9.44
C VAL A 57 -4.23 -7.47 -9.36
N LEU A 58 -4.00 -8.76 -9.11
CA LEU A 58 -5.08 -9.74 -9.01
C LEU A 58 -6.03 -9.44 -7.85
N LEU A 59 -5.50 -9.10 -6.67
CA LEU A 59 -6.29 -8.69 -5.51
C LEU A 59 -7.17 -7.50 -5.86
N SER A 60 -6.56 -6.45 -6.43
CA SER A 60 -7.22 -5.23 -6.80
C SER A 60 -8.36 -5.45 -7.81
N LEU A 61 -8.08 -6.20 -8.90
CA LEU A 61 -9.08 -6.55 -9.90
C LEU A 61 -10.23 -7.37 -9.31
N ARG A 62 -9.94 -8.37 -8.47
CA ARG A 62 -10.98 -9.21 -7.86
C ARG A 62 -11.87 -8.43 -6.89
N LEU A 63 -11.30 -7.52 -6.10
CA LEU A 63 -12.07 -6.66 -5.18
C LEU A 63 -13.08 -5.77 -5.93
N VAL A 64 -12.80 -5.42 -7.18
CA VAL A 64 -13.71 -4.65 -8.04
C VAL A 64 -14.56 -5.53 -8.98
N GLY A 65 -14.52 -6.85 -8.80
CA GLY A 65 -15.31 -7.82 -9.57
C GLY A 65 -14.80 -8.15 -10.96
N ILE A 66 -13.52 -7.89 -11.24
CA ILE A 66 -12.85 -8.23 -12.51
C ILE A 66 -12.03 -9.51 -12.32
N GLN A 67 -12.28 -10.50 -13.17
CA GLN A 67 -11.50 -11.72 -13.20
C GLN A 67 -10.40 -11.63 -14.26
N ASN A 68 -9.18 -12.03 -13.90
CA ASN A 68 -8.08 -12.13 -14.85
C ASN A 68 -7.28 -13.42 -14.61
N GLN A 69 -7.60 -14.44 -15.40
CA GLN A 69 -7.00 -15.78 -15.30
C GLN A 69 -5.50 -15.79 -15.65
N THR A 70 -5.02 -14.83 -16.45
CA THR A 70 -3.62 -14.79 -16.89
C THR A 70 -2.63 -14.49 -15.76
N LEU A 71 -3.10 -13.85 -14.68
CA LEU A 71 -2.28 -13.48 -13.52
C LEU A 71 -2.10 -14.63 -12.52
N ILE A 72 -2.91 -15.68 -12.58
CA ILE A 72 -2.93 -16.76 -11.59
C ILE A 72 -1.75 -17.71 -11.79
N GLN A 73 -1.47 -18.11 -13.04
CA GLN A 73 -0.40 -19.07 -13.34
C GLN A 73 0.99 -18.60 -12.85
N PRO A 74 1.41 -17.34 -13.09
CA PRO A 74 2.67 -16.82 -12.54
C PRO A 74 2.74 -16.89 -11.01
N LEU A 75 1.64 -16.56 -10.31
CA LEU A 75 1.55 -16.62 -8.86
C LEU A 75 1.68 -18.04 -8.33
N SER A 76 0.92 -18.97 -8.91
CA SER A 76 0.99 -20.39 -8.54
C SER A 76 2.38 -20.96 -8.77
N GLN A 77 3.06 -20.59 -9.87
CA GLN A 77 4.43 -21.01 -10.14
C GLN A 77 5.42 -20.45 -9.11
N GLN A 78 5.28 -19.18 -8.73
CA GLN A 78 6.14 -18.55 -7.73
C GLN A 78 6.00 -19.24 -6.36
N VAL A 79 4.76 -19.53 -5.95
CA VAL A 79 4.48 -20.26 -4.71
C VAL A 79 5.08 -21.67 -4.73
N ARG A 80 4.91 -22.42 -5.82
CA ARG A 80 5.44 -23.79 -5.93
C ARG A 80 6.97 -23.84 -5.91
N ARG A 81 7.62 -22.80 -6.46
CA ARG A 81 9.09 -22.66 -6.42
C ARG A 81 9.59 -22.24 -5.03
N SER A 82 8.78 -21.52 -4.26
CA SER A 82 9.15 -21.09 -2.92
C SER A 82 9.08 -22.25 -1.92
N GLY A 83 10.22 -22.71 -1.44
CA GLY A 83 10.34 -23.86 -0.51
C GLY A 83 11.39 -24.90 -0.92
N GLY A 84 11.92 -24.85 -2.15
CA GLY A 84 13.08 -25.67 -2.55
C GLY A 84 14.42 -25.04 -2.17
N SER A 85 15.49 -25.84 -2.05
CA SER A 85 16.86 -25.39 -1.72
C SER A 85 17.50 -24.42 -2.73
N LYS A 86 16.87 -24.23 -3.91
CA LYS A 86 17.23 -23.26 -4.96
C LYS A 86 16.07 -22.32 -5.34
N GLY A 87 15.02 -22.25 -4.52
CA GLY A 87 13.78 -21.54 -4.83
C GLY A 87 13.78 -20.06 -4.41
N VAL A 88 12.88 -19.25 -5.02
CA VAL A 88 12.63 -17.87 -4.60
C VAL A 88 12.02 -17.87 -3.20
N ASN A 89 12.67 -17.24 -2.22
CA ASN A 89 12.12 -17.13 -0.87
C ASN A 89 11.13 -15.96 -0.80
N LEU A 90 9.84 -16.28 -0.71
CA LEU A 90 8.79 -15.26 -0.53
C LEU A 90 8.87 -14.65 0.87
N SER A 91 8.72 -13.33 0.97
CA SER A 91 8.57 -12.67 2.28
C SER A 91 7.21 -12.98 2.92
N SER A 92 7.04 -12.60 4.19
CA SER A 92 5.75 -12.67 4.90
C SER A 92 4.67 -11.87 4.15
N GLY A 93 4.96 -10.61 3.78
CA GLY A 93 4.02 -9.75 3.07
C GLY A 93 3.70 -10.23 1.66
N GLN A 94 4.67 -10.79 0.92
CA GLN A 94 4.41 -11.37 -0.40
C GLN A 94 3.48 -12.57 -0.31
N LEU A 95 3.69 -13.47 0.66
CA LEU A 95 2.82 -14.62 0.86
C LEU A 95 1.42 -14.21 1.34
N ALA A 96 1.34 -13.17 2.18
CA ALA A 96 0.07 -12.57 2.60
C ALA A 96 -0.71 -12.01 1.42
N LEU A 97 -0.07 -11.21 0.54
CA LEU A 97 -0.70 -10.66 -0.66
C LEU A 97 -1.17 -11.76 -1.62
N ILE A 98 -0.39 -12.82 -1.81
CA ILE A 98 -0.81 -13.96 -2.63
C ILE A 98 -2.05 -14.63 -2.03
N THR A 99 -2.08 -14.82 -0.71
CA THR A 99 -3.23 -15.41 0.00
C THR A 99 -4.47 -14.54 -0.15
N LEU A 100 -4.34 -13.23 0.06
CA LEU A 100 -5.43 -12.25 -0.13
C LEU A 100 -5.94 -12.27 -1.58
N ALA A 101 -5.04 -12.25 -2.58
CA ALA A 101 -5.42 -12.24 -3.98
C ALA A 101 -6.18 -13.51 -4.39
N LEU A 102 -5.71 -14.68 -3.96
CA LEU A 102 -6.33 -15.96 -4.29
C LEU A 102 -7.69 -16.16 -3.60
N GLY A 103 -7.88 -15.62 -2.40
CA GLY A 103 -9.13 -15.73 -1.65
C GLY A 103 -9.97 -14.45 -1.60
N ALA A 104 -9.70 -13.48 -2.48
CA ALA A 104 -10.42 -12.21 -2.54
C ALA A 104 -11.94 -12.39 -2.71
N CYS A 105 -12.34 -13.47 -3.40
CA CYS A 105 -13.72 -13.87 -3.64
C CYS A 105 -13.78 -15.36 -4.01
N HIS A 106 -14.97 -15.94 -4.02
CA HIS A 106 -15.18 -17.37 -4.29
C HIS A 106 -14.76 -17.76 -5.71
N THR A 107 -13.67 -18.52 -5.82
CA THR A 107 -13.15 -19.08 -7.08
C THR A 107 -12.59 -20.48 -6.85
N PRO A 108 -12.53 -21.34 -7.88
CA PRO A 108 -11.82 -22.62 -7.78
C PRO A 108 -10.34 -22.48 -7.36
N ASP A 109 -9.73 -21.31 -7.59
CA ASP A 109 -8.34 -21.03 -7.24
C ASP A 109 -8.10 -20.97 -5.73
N GLU A 110 -9.15 -20.81 -4.92
CA GLU A 110 -9.04 -20.81 -3.46
C GLU A 110 -8.50 -22.15 -2.93
N ALA A 111 -8.79 -23.26 -3.61
CA ALA A 111 -8.25 -24.58 -3.27
C ALA A 111 -6.71 -24.57 -3.20
N PHE A 112 -6.06 -23.75 -4.03
CA PHE A 112 -4.61 -23.61 -4.04
C PHE A 112 -4.03 -23.13 -2.70
N ILE A 113 -4.78 -22.31 -1.95
CA ILE A 113 -4.39 -21.81 -0.63
C ILE A 113 -4.19 -22.99 0.34
N TYR A 114 -5.13 -23.92 0.34
CA TYR A 114 -5.13 -25.09 1.23
C TYR A 114 -4.16 -26.16 0.73
N ASP A 115 -4.19 -26.49 -0.57
CA ASP A 115 -3.34 -27.52 -1.17
C ASP A 115 -1.84 -27.22 -0.97
N ASN A 116 -1.46 -25.94 -0.97
CA ASN A 116 -0.06 -25.51 -0.80
C ASN A 116 0.24 -25.00 0.62
N HIS A 117 -0.68 -25.22 1.57
CA HIS A 117 -0.54 -24.88 2.98
C HIS A 117 -0.12 -23.41 3.21
N LEU A 118 -0.65 -22.48 2.41
CA LEU A 118 -0.18 -21.08 2.42
C LEU A 118 -0.40 -20.43 3.78
N LEU A 119 -1.49 -20.78 4.46
CA LEU A 119 -1.81 -20.22 5.78
C LEU A 119 -0.77 -20.65 6.82
N SER A 120 -0.48 -21.94 6.94
CA SER A 120 0.59 -22.47 7.82
C SER A 120 1.95 -21.85 7.51
N ARG A 121 2.27 -21.68 6.22
CA ARG A 121 3.52 -21.04 5.79
C ARG A 121 3.57 -19.57 6.18
N LEU A 122 2.43 -18.88 6.11
CA LEU A 122 2.30 -17.48 6.51
C LEU A 122 2.40 -17.33 8.02
N GLU A 123 1.77 -18.20 8.81
CA GLU A 123 1.92 -18.25 10.28
C GLU A 123 3.39 -18.37 10.67
N ASN A 124 4.12 -19.30 10.05
CA ASN A 124 5.55 -19.49 10.30
C ASN A 124 6.38 -18.26 9.91
N LYS A 125 6.07 -17.61 8.78
CA LYS A 125 6.76 -16.40 8.34
C LYS A 125 6.44 -15.20 9.23
N PHE A 126 5.19 -15.02 9.64
CA PHE A 126 4.78 -13.99 10.58
C PHE A 126 5.49 -14.16 11.92
N GLN A 127 5.59 -15.39 12.43
CA GLN A 127 6.37 -15.67 13.64
C GLN A 127 7.87 -15.41 13.46
N ALA A 128 8.42 -15.64 12.27
CA ALA A 128 9.81 -15.33 11.97
C ALA A 128 10.10 -13.82 11.98
N GLU A 129 9.16 -12.99 11.54
CA GLU A 129 9.24 -11.53 11.69
C GLU A 129 9.36 -11.13 13.16
N ILE A 130 8.47 -11.68 14.01
CA ILE A 130 8.44 -11.41 15.46
C ILE A 130 9.74 -11.85 16.12
N LYS A 131 10.22 -13.07 15.83
CA LYS A 131 11.50 -13.56 16.36
C LYS A 131 12.68 -12.68 15.94
N ASN A 132 12.66 -12.14 14.72
CA ASN A 132 13.71 -11.22 14.30
C ASN A 132 13.65 -9.90 15.07
N MET A 133 12.45 -9.39 15.37
CA MET A 133 12.28 -8.21 16.21
C MET A 133 12.80 -8.43 17.62
N GLU A 134 12.54 -9.59 18.23
CA GLU A 134 13.09 -9.96 19.55
C GLU A 134 14.62 -9.99 19.52
N ALA A 135 15.21 -10.55 18.46
CA ALA A 135 16.66 -10.68 18.32
C ALA A 135 17.37 -9.37 17.89
N HIS A 136 16.68 -8.47 17.19
CA HIS A 136 17.30 -7.32 16.51
C HIS A 136 16.62 -6.00 16.87
N ASN A 137 16.50 -5.72 18.17
CA ASN A 137 16.07 -4.43 18.70
C ASN A 137 14.75 -3.94 18.07
N GLY A 138 13.76 -4.82 17.90
CA GLY A 138 12.46 -4.49 17.35
C GLY A 138 12.41 -4.34 15.82
N SER A 139 13.47 -4.68 15.07
CA SER A 139 13.45 -4.65 13.60
C SER A 139 12.92 -5.98 13.01
N PRO A 140 11.83 -5.99 12.22
CA PRO A 140 11.37 -7.19 11.52
C PRO A 140 12.35 -7.62 10.42
N LEU A 141 12.18 -8.82 9.85
CA LEU A 141 12.92 -9.25 8.65
C LEU A 141 12.57 -8.35 7.46
N THR A 142 11.33 -7.87 7.42
CA THR A 142 10.81 -6.98 6.40
C THR A 142 10.53 -5.58 6.96
N ASN A 143 9.26 -5.21 7.14
CA ASN A 143 8.81 -3.92 7.67
C ASN A 143 7.37 -4.05 8.21
N TYR A 144 6.89 -3.01 8.90
CA TYR A 144 5.54 -3.04 9.47
C TYR A 144 4.41 -3.05 8.44
N TYR A 145 4.64 -2.61 7.20
CA TYR A 145 3.64 -2.76 6.13
C TYR A 145 3.40 -4.25 5.83
N GLN A 146 4.47 -5.03 5.68
CA GLN A 146 4.40 -6.47 5.44
C GLN A 146 3.93 -7.25 6.68
N LEU A 147 4.34 -6.83 7.88
CA LEU A 147 3.82 -7.39 9.13
C LEU A 147 2.30 -7.17 9.24
N SER A 148 1.82 -5.98 8.89
CA SER A 148 0.39 -5.65 8.85
C SER A 148 -0.36 -6.47 7.81
N LEU A 149 0.18 -6.63 6.60
CA LEU A 149 -0.38 -7.53 5.58
C LEU A 149 -0.49 -8.98 6.10
N GLY A 150 0.56 -9.48 6.77
CA GLY A 150 0.56 -10.79 7.40
C GLY A 150 -0.56 -10.94 8.43
N ALA A 151 -0.70 -9.97 9.34
CA ALA A 151 -1.75 -9.97 10.35
C ALA A 151 -3.16 -9.87 9.73
N LEU A 152 -3.34 -9.03 8.71
CA LEU A 152 -4.59 -8.89 7.97
C LEU A 152 -5.01 -10.20 7.29
N ALA A 153 -4.10 -10.82 6.55
CA ALA A 153 -4.36 -12.09 5.87
C ALA A 153 -4.63 -13.22 6.89
N LEU A 154 -3.85 -13.32 7.96
CA LEU A 154 -4.12 -14.32 9.01
C LEU A 154 -5.49 -14.10 9.66
N CYS A 155 -5.89 -12.86 9.92
CA CYS A 155 -7.21 -12.55 10.46
C CYS A 155 -8.35 -12.95 9.50
N LEU A 156 -8.29 -12.53 8.23
CA LEU A 156 -9.34 -12.79 7.25
C LEU A 156 -9.52 -14.28 6.92
N PHE A 157 -8.44 -15.07 6.98
CA PHE A 157 -8.47 -16.49 6.66
C PHE A 157 -8.48 -17.40 7.90
N HIS A 158 -8.73 -16.84 9.09
CA HIS A 158 -8.76 -17.56 10.37
C HIS A 158 -7.47 -18.37 10.65
N GLY A 159 -6.32 -17.80 10.28
CA GLY A 159 -5.00 -18.31 10.63
C GLY A 159 -4.65 -18.04 12.10
N ARG A 160 -3.59 -18.69 12.57
CA ARG A 160 -3.13 -18.60 13.96
C ARG A 160 -2.18 -17.42 14.17
N TYR A 161 -2.50 -16.58 15.15
CA TYR A 161 -1.65 -15.50 15.64
C TYR A 161 -2.03 -15.17 17.09
N SER A 162 -1.14 -14.50 17.83
CA SER A 162 -1.42 -14.03 19.19
C SER A 162 -1.98 -12.60 19.15
N THR A 163 -3.19 -12.40 19.64
CA THR A 163 -3.81 -11.07 19.75
C THR A 163 -3.06 -10.16 20.70
N THR A 164 -2.52 -10.71 21.79
CA THR A 164 -1.72 -9.97 22.76
C THR A 164 -0.41 -9.49 22.14
N GLN A 165 0.29 -10.35 21.39
CA GLN A 165 1.50 -9.92 20.67
C GLN A 165 1.18 -8.84 19.62
N VAL A 166 0.06 -8.97 18.89
CA VAL A 166 -0.35 -7.91 17.96
C VAL A 166 -0.64 -6.61 18.70
N ALA A 167 -1.38 -6.65 19.81
CA ALA A 167 -1.67 -5.47 20.61
C ALA A 167 -0.38 -4.78 21.07
N GLU A 168 0.61 -5.52 21.56
CA GLU A 168 1.91 -4.97 21.98
C GLU A 168 2.73 -4.40 20.81
N LEU A 169 2.90 -5.18 19.74
CA LEU A 169 3.79 -4.82 18.63
C LEU A 169 3.26 -3.64 17.83
N PHE A 170 1.94 -3.54 17.65
CA PHE A 170 1.32 -2.53 16.79
C PHE A 170 1.05 -1.19 17.49
N ALA A 171 1.55 -0.98 18.71
CA ALA A 171 1.44 0.28 19.42
C ALA A 171 1.89 1.48 18.54
N PRO A 172 1.11 2.57 18.43
CA PRO A 172 1.38 3.72 17.53
C PRO A 172 2.69 4.47 17.80
N GLY A 173 3.29 4.27 18.98
CA GLY A 173 4.61 4.80 19.34
C GLY A 173 5.77 3.96 18.84
N ASN A 174 5.53 2.82 18.19
CA ASN A 174 6.57 1.94 17.71
C ASN A 174 7.38 2.60 16.58
N LYS A 175 8.73 2.54 16.68
CA LYS A 175 9.65 3.14 15.70
C LYS A 175 9.48 2.64 14.27
N ASN A 176 8.87 1.47 14.06
CA ASN A 176 8.66 0.91 12.73
C ASN A 176 7.57 1.61 11.91
N TYR A 177 6.80 2.51 12.52
CA TYR A 177 5.88 3.40 11.79
C TYR A 177 6.54 4.66 11.23
N TYR A 178 7.83 4.89 11.52
CA TYR A 178 8.49 6.16 11.23
C TYR A 178 9.77 5.96 10.43
N PHE A 179 9.97 6.82 9.43
CA PHE A 179 11.22 7.02 8.69
C PHE A 179 11.67 8.47 8.86
N HIS A 180 12.91 8.69 9.30
CA HIS A 180 13.46 9.99 9.69
C HIS A 180 12.59 10.72 10.73
N GLY A 181 11.95 9.97 11.62
CA GLY A 181 10.98 10.50 12.59
C GLY A 181 9.65 10.96 11.99
N GLN A 182 9.45 10.81 10.67
CA GLN A 182 8.20 11.11 9.98
C GLN A 182 7.33 9.87 9.90
N PHE A 183 6.03 10.03 10.16
CA PHE A 183 5.09 8.92 10.10
C PHE A 183 4.86 8.45 8.66
N VAL A 184 4.97 7.15 8.42
CA VAL A 184 4.77 6.54 7.11
C VAL A 184 3.31 6.13 6.96
N VAL A 185 2.57 6.89 6.16
CA VAL A 185 1.12 6.73 5.97
C VAL A 185 0.76 5.33 5.50
N ASP A 186 1.50 4.75 4.56
CA ASP A 186 1.26 3.39 4.04
C ASP A 186 1.27 2.33 5.14
N ILE A 187 2.28 2.42 6.03
CA ILE A 187 2.45 1.49 7.15
C ILE A 187 1.29 1.64 8.13
N GLY A 188 0.97 2.87 8.51
CA GLY A 188 -0.11 3.17 9.42
C GLY A 188 -1.48 2.73 8.89
N ALA A 189 -1.74 3.00 7.61
CA ALA A 189 -3.01 2.64 6.98
C ALA A 189 -3.18 1.12 6.84
N MET A 190 -2.12 0.39 6.47
CA MET A 190 -2.16 -1.07 6.44
C MET A 190 -2.35 -1.67 7.84
N ALA A 191 -1.73 -1.07 8.86
CA ALA A 191 -1.94 -1.47 10.25
C ALA A 191 -3.38 -1.23 10.70
N VAL A 192 -4.01 -0.11 10.32
CA VAL A 192 -5.43 0.15 10.62
C VAL A 192 -6.34 -0.90 9.98
N LEU A 193 -6.08 -1.31 8.74
CA LEU A 193 -6.81 -2.42 8.09
C LEU A 193 -6.67 -3.72 8.89
N ALA A 194 -5.44 -4.12 9.23
CA ALA A 194 -5.16 -5.34 9.99
C ALA A 194 -5.81 -5.33 11.38
N LEU A 195 -5.59 -4.26 12.14
CA LEU A 195 -6.11 -4.10 13.50
C LEU A 195 -7.64 -4.07 13.51
N THR A 196 -8.27 -3.47 12.49
CA THR A 196 -9.74 -3.46 12.39
C THR A 196 -10.30 -4.85 12.12
N CYS A 197 -9.64 -5.67 11.30
CA CYS A 197 -10.02 -7.08 11.15
C CYS A 197 -9.97 -7.80 12.50
N ILE A 198 -8.86 -7.65 13.22
CA ILE A 198 -8.63 -8.35 14.50
C ILE A 198 -9.64 -7.87 15.56
N LYS A 199 -9.92 -6.56 15.63
CA LYS A 199 -10.97 -5.98 16.47
C LYS A 199 -12.34 -6.64 16.21
N ARG A 200 -12.71 -6.84 14.93
CA ARG A 200 -13.97 -7.52 14.57
C ARG A 200 -14.00 -8.97 15.06
N GLY A 201 -12.88 -9.69 14.95
CA GLY A 201 -12.75 -11.06 15.49
C GLY A 201 -12.84 -11.13 17.01
N LEU A 202 -12.32 -10.12 17.71
CA LEU A 202 -12.35 -10.01 19.18
C LEU A 202 -13.67 -9.50 19.76
N ALA A 203 -14.60 -8.99 18.94
CA ALA A 203 -15.84 -8.37 19.42
C ALA A 203 -16.71 -9.31 20.28
N ASN A 204 -16.59 -10.62 20.05
CA ASN A 204 -17.29 -11.66 20.82
C ASN A 204 -16.41 -12.32 21.89
N GLY A 205 -15.18 -11.81 22.10
CA GLY A 205 -14.22 -12.33 23.08
C GLY A 205 -14.78 -12.25 24.51
N GLN A 206 -14.62 -13.35 25.25
CA GLN A 206 -15.22 -13.50 26.58
C GLN A 206 -14.18 -13.43 27.70
N THR A 207 -12.91 -13.69 27.39
CA THR A 207 -11.85 -13.71 28.39
C THR A 207 -11.43 -12.28 28.79
N LYS A 208 -10.82 -12.15 29.97
CA LYS A 208 -10.30 -10.86 30.45
C LYS A 208 -9.20 -10.32 29.52
N THR A 209 -8.29 -11.19 29.09
CA THR A 209 -7.18 -10.85 28.18
C THR A 209 -7.69 -10.35 26.84
N GLU A 210 -8.68 -11.03 26.24
CA GLU A 210 -9.27 -10.57 24.97
C GLU A 210 -9.92 -9.19 25.09
N LYS A 211 -10.55 -8.86 26.23
CA LYS A 211 -11.12 -7.53 26.48
C LYS A 211 -10.04 -6.46 26.63
N GLU A 212 -8.92 -6.78 27.27
CA GLU A 212 -7.77 -5.86 27.40
C GLU A 212 -7.09 -5.63 26.04
N ASP A 213 -6.86 -6.70 25.27
CA ASP A 213 -6.34 -6.66 23.91
C ASP A 213 -7.26 -5.84 23.00
N LEU A 214 -8.58 -6.08 23.05
CA LEU A 214 -9.58 -5.34 22.29
C LEU A 214 -9.50 -3.83 22.55
N ARG A 215 -9.43 -3.43 23.84
CA ARG A 215 -9.30 -2.02 24.22
C ARG A 215 -7.98 -1.41 23.74
N SER A 216 -6.89 -2.16 23.83
CA SER A 216 -5.57 -1.73 23.35
C SER A 216 -5.60 -1.49 21.84
N ILE A 217 -6.11 -2.46 21.09
CA ILE A 217 -6.26 -2.39 19.64
C ILE A 217 -7.17 -1.24 19.22
N ASP A 218 -8.29 -1.02 19.91
CA ASP A 218 -9.21 0.09 19.65
C ASP A 218 -8.51 1.46 19.77
N ASN A 219 -7.75 1.64 20.86
CA ASN A 219 -6.93 2.84 21.06
C ASN A 219 -5.83 2.99 19.99
N HIS A 220 -5.22 1.88 19.56
CA HIS A 220 -4.20 1.89 18.51
C HIS A 220 -4.78 2.33 17.17
N ILE A 221 -5.97 1.82 16.80
CA ILE A 221 -6.67 2.26 15.58
C ILE A 221 -6.94 3.76 15.65
N GLN A 222 -7.50 4.26 16.77
CA GLN A 222 -7.79 5.69 16.93
C GLN A 222 -6.52 6.54 16.71
N SER A 223 -5.43 6.20 17.38
CA SER A 223 -4.19 6.98 17.30
C SER A 223 -3.54 6.91 15.91
N LEU A 224 -3.59 5.76 15.23
CA LEU A 224 -3.09 5.63 13.86
C LEU A 224 -3.95 6.44 12.88
N VAL A 225 -5.27 6.45 13.03
CA VAL A 225 -6.18 7.28 12.23
C VAL A 225 -5.87 8.76 12.40
N ASP A 226 -5.66 9.22 13.64
CA ASP A 226 -5.23 10.59 13.91
C ASP A 226 -3.91 10.93 13.20
N LYS A 227 -2.92 10.03 13.25
CA LYS A 227 -1.63 10.21 12.56
C LYS A 227 -1.78 10.25 11.03
N ILE A 228 -2.62 9.39 10.45
CA ILE A 228 -2.92 9.40 9.01
C ILE A 228 -3.55 10.74 8.61
N LEU A 229 -4.52 11.22 9.37
CA LEU A 229 -5.20 12.49 9.09
C LEU A 229 -4.30 13.72 9.24
N LEU A 230 -3.30 13.67 10.13
CA LEU A 230 -2.27 14.71 10.28
C LEU A 230 -1.38 14.84 9.03
N GLU A 231 -1.21 13.77 8.25
CA GLU A 231 -0.43 13.77 7.01
C GLU A 231 -1.23 14.25 5.78
N LYS A 232 -2.49 14.65 5.96
CA LYS A 232 -3.35 15.19 4.90
C LYS A 232 -2.81 16.52 4.36
N LYS A 233 -2.55 16.56 3.06
CA LYS A 233 -2.10 17.75 2.32
C LYS A 233 -3.28 18.66 1.97
N ARG A 234 -2.98 19.90 1.58
CA ARG A 234 -3.99 20.93 1.24
C ARG A 234 -4.87 20.54 0.05
N ASN A 235 -4.31 19.81 -0.92
CA ASN A 235 -5.01 19.31 -2.09
C ASN A 235 -5.82 18.03 -1.80
N GLY A 236 -5.86 17.54 -0.55
CA GLY A 236 -6.62 16.35 -0.18
C GLY A 236 -5.87 15.03 -0.26
N LEU A 237 -4.65 14.99 -0.83
CA LEU A 237 -3.80 13.79 -0.74
C LEU A 237 -3.44 13.50 0.73
N ILE A 238 -3.23 12.23 1.06
CA ILE A 238 -2.89 11.80 2.43
C ILE A 238 -1.51 11.14 2.39
N GLY A 239 -0.50 11.81 2.96
CA GLY A 239 0.90 11.48 2.71
C GLY A 239 1.34 12.01 1.34
N ASN A 240 1.39 11.14 0.34
CA ASN A 240 1.66 11.48 -1.06
C ASN A 240 0.66 10.79 -2.01
N THR A 241 0.84 10.94 -3.32
CA THR A 241 -0.04 10.35 -4.34
C THR A 241 -0.17 8.83 -4.20
N PHE A 242 0.91 8.13 -3.88
CA PHE A 242 0.97 6.68 -3.83
C PHE A 242 0.47 6.08 -2.50
N SER A 243 0.57 6.81 -1.39
CA SER A 243 0.04 6.38 -0.09
C SER A 243 -1.45 6.65 0.10
N THR A 244 -2.01 7.57 -0.71
CA THR A 244 -3.39 8.02 -0.58
C THR A 244 -4.40 6.88 -0.73
N GLY A 245 -4.15 5.89 -1.60
CA GLY A 245 -5.10 4.80 -1.84
C GLY A 245 -5.35 3.91 -0.62
N ILE A 246 -4.29 3.42 0.00
CA ILE A 246 -4.42 2.61 1.22
C ILE A 246 -4.92 3.47 2.39
N ALA A 247 -4.53 4.75 2.47
CA ALA A 247 -5.05 5.68 3.47
C ALA A 247 -6.57 5.86 3.35
N MET A 248 -7.10 6.01 2.14
CA MET A 248 -8.55 6.06 1.90
C MET A 248 -9.23 4.78 2.42
N GLN A 249 -8.69 3.60 2.09
CA GLN A 249 -9.25 2.34 2.60
C GLN A 249 -9.27 2.29 4.13
N ALA A 250 -8.18 2.69 4.78
CA ALA A 250 -8.10 2.74 6.25
C ALA A 250 -9.15 3.69 6.84
N LEU A 251 -9.35 4.87 6.24
CA LEU A 251 -10.34 5.85 6.70
C LEU A 251 -11.80 5.42 6.45
N PHE A 252 -12.07 4.65 5.39
CA PHE A 252 -13.42 4.10 5.12
C PHE A 252 -13.91 3.17 6.23
N ILE A 253 -13.01 2.35 6.78
CA ILE A 253 -13.35 1.34 7.78
C ILE A 253 -13.15 1.82 9.23
N SER A 254 -12.78 3.09 9.40
CA SER A 254 -12.49 3.71 10.70
C SER A 254 -13.24 5.03 10.91
N SER A 255 -14.41 5.18 10.26
CA SER A 255 -15.29 6.35 10.39
C SER A 255 -15.70 6.67 11.84
N ASP A 256 -15.66 5.69 12.73
CA ASP A 256 -15.97 5.86 14.16
C ASP A 256 -14.94 6.74 14.90
N TYR A 257 -13.74 6.91 14.34
CA TYR A 257 -12.62 7.58 15.01
C TYR A 257 -12.39 9.02 14.54
N TYR A 258 -13.16 9.52 13.57
CA TYR A 258 -13.03 10.90 13.09
C TYR A 258 -14.36 11.46 12.61
N LYS A 259 -14.45 12.80 12.60
CA LYS A 259 -15.63 13.52 12.09
C LYS A 259 -15.43 13.87 10.62
N GLU A 260 -16.52 13.97 9.87
CA GLU A 260 -16.53 14.39 8.46
C GLU A 260 -15.74 15.69 8.20
N SER A 261 -15.74 16.63 9.15
CA SER A 261 -14.96 17.88 9.06
C SER A 261 -13.44 17.68 9.02
N LYS A 262 -12.91 16.52 9.40
CA LYS A 262 -11.47 16.22 9.41
C LYS A 262 -10.97 15.78 8.03
N TRP A 263 -11.85 15.23 7.20
CA TRP A 263 -11.47 14.72 5.90
C TRP A 263 -12.59 14.86 4.87
N ASN A 264 -12.32 15.67 3.83
CA ASN A 264 -13.18 15.77 2.66
C ASN A 264 -12.78 14.69 1.64
N CYS A 265 -13.48 13.57 1.67
CA CYS A 265 -13.22 12.43 0.78
C CYS A 265 -13.35 12.82 -0.70
N GLU A 266 -14.38 13.59 -1.06
CA GLU A 266 -14.62 14.04 -2.45
C GLU A 266 -13.47 14.89 -3.00
N GLN A 267 -12.85 15.72 -2.16
CA GLN A 267 -11.66 16.46 -2.54
C GLN A 267 -10.50 15.51 -2.86
N THR A 268 -10.25 14.52 -2.00
CA THR A 268 -9.21 13.50 -2.23
C THR A 268 -9.48 12.73 -3.52
N LEU A 269 -10.71 12.26 -3.72
CA LEU A 269 -11.13 11.53 -4.91
C LEU A 269 -10.89 12.35 -6.19
N LYS A 270 -11.28 13.62 -6.19
CA LYS A 270 -11.06 14.52 -7.32
C LYS A 270 -9.58 14.67 -7.65
N THR A 271 -8.73 14.92 -6.65
CA THR A 271 -7.29 15.09 -6.85
C THR A 271 -6.65 13.80 -7.38
N VAL A 272 -7.05 12.63 -6.87
CA VAL A 272 -6.55 11.36 -7.39
C VAL A 272 -6.95 11.15 -8.86
N LEU A 273 -8.17 11.50 -9.25
CA LEU A 273 -8.61 11.42 -10.65
C LEU A 273 -7.78 12.35 -11.57
N GLU A 274 -7.38 13.53 -11.08
CA GLU A 274 -6.47 14.43 -11.80
C GLU A 274 -5.08 13.80 -11.98
N GLU A 275 -4.52 13.16 -10.95
CA GLU A 275 -3.23 12.44 -11.00
C GLU A 275 -3.28 11.24 -11.96
N ILE A 276 -4.42 10.52 -12.02
CA ILE A 276 -4.66 9.44 -12.99
C ILE A 276 -4.66 9.99 -14.42
N ALA A 277 -5.34 11.10 -14.66
CA ALA A 277 -5.40 11.74 -15.98
C ALA A 277 -4.02 12.23 -16.44
N GLN A 278 -3.14 12.61 -15.51
CA GLN A 278 -1.75 12.99 -15.78
C GLN A 278 -0.81 11.80 -15.99
N GLY A 279 -1.29 10.56 -15.81
CA GLY A 279 -0.50 9.35 -16.03
C GLY A 279 0.47 9.02 -14.88
N VAL A 280 0.23 9.55 -13.68
CA VAL A 280 1.12 9.33 -12.51
C VAL A 280 1.10 7.87 -12.05
N PHE A 281 -0.02 7.18 -12.20
CA PHE A 281 -0.17 5.75 -11.90
C PHE A 281 0.25 4.86 -13.08
N ASN A 282 1.48 5.03 -13.54
CA ASN A 282 2.08 4.28 -14.66
C ASN A 282 2.78 2.97 -14.22
N ILE A 283 2.82 2.69 -12.90
CA ILE A 283 3.34 1.44 -12.34
C ILE A 283 2.17 0.53 -11.94
N PRO A 284 2.17 -0.77 -12.31
CA PRO A 284 1.06 -1.69 -12.02
C PRO A 284 0.67 -1.77 -10.55
N ILE A 285 1.63 -1.87 -9.63
CA ILE A 285 1.34 -1.93 -8.19
C ILE A 285 0.74 -0.62 -7.66
N ALA A 286 1.18 0.53 -8.16
CA ALA A 286 0.61 1.83 -7.78
C ALA A 286 -0.86 1.92 -8.22
N ALA A 287 -1.15 1.52 -9.47
CA ALA A 287 -2.51 1.44 -9.99
C ALA A 287 -3.38 0.45 -9.21
N ALA A 288 -2.82 -0.70 -8.83
CA ALA A 288 -3.51 -1.71 -8.06
C ALA A 288 -3.86 -1.25 -6.63
N GLN A 289 -2.99 -0.48 -5.97
CA GLN A 289 -3.22 -0.05 -4.58
C GLN A 289 -4.23 1.08 -4.45
N ILE A 290 -4.33 1.95 -5.45
CA ILE A 290 -5.31 3.06 -5.43
C ILE A 290 -6.70 2.60 -5.80
N LEU A 291 -6.81 1.63 -6.72
CA LEU A 291 -8.09 1.31 -7.32
C LEU A 291 -9.20 0.94 -6.31
N PRO A 292 -9.02 0.00 -5.36
CA PRO A 292 -10.13 -0.46 -4.54
C PRO A 292 -10.85 0.71 -3.85
N ALA A 293 -10.07 1.68 -3.36
CA ALA A 293 -10.61 2.88 -2.73
C ALA A 293 -11.46 3.75 -3.68
N LEU A 294 -11.10 3.82 -4.96
CA LEU A 294 -11.84 4.61 -5.96
C LEU A 294 -13.24 4.04 -6.25
N VAL A 295 -13.48 2.79 -5.92
CA VAL A 295 -14.80 2.15 -6.08
C VAL A 295 -15.39 1.72 -4.73
N GLY A 296 -14.99 2.40 -3.65
CA GLY A 296 -15.56 2.19 -2.32
C GLY A 296 -15.19 0.86 -1.65
N LYS A 297 -14.14 0.18 -2.13
CA LYS A 297 -13.65 -1.11 -1.61
C LYS A 297 -12.39 -0.96 -0.79
N THR A 298 -12.18 -1.94 0.08
CA THR A 298 -11.03 -2.06 0.97
C THR A 298 -10.53 -3.50 0.99
N TYR A 299 -9.34 -3.72 1.54
CA TYR A 299 -8.85 -5.09 1.74
C TYR A 299 -9.66 -5.88 2.79
N LEU A 300 -10.54 -5.23 3.57
CA LEU A 300 -11.50 -5.94 4.44
C LEU A 300 -12.71 -6.49 3.67
N ASP A 301 -12.87 -6.15 2.39
CA ASP A 301 -13.90 -6.72 1.51
C ASP A 301 -13.46 -8.05 0.87
N VAL A 302 -12.24 -8.52 1.16
CA VAL A 302 -11.81 -9.89 0.83
C VAL A 302 -12.73 -10.87 1.55
N ASN A 303 -13.53 -11.60 0.78
CA ASN A 303 -14.50 -12.55 1.31
C ASN A 303 -14.64 -13.76 0.38
N ARG A 304 -14.01 -14.87 0.77
CA ARG A 304 -14.04 -16.16 0.07
C ARG A 304 -15.44 -16.76 -0.10
N ASP A 305 -16.41 -16.34 0.69
CA ASP A 305 -17.79 -16.84 0.64
C ASP A 305 -18.66 -16.01 -0.32
N SER A 306 -18.14 -14.90 -0.85
CA SER A 306 -18.85 -14.02 -1.78
C SER A 306 -18.47 -14.31 -3.25
N SER A 307 -19.44 -14.26 -4.16
CA SER A 307 -19.18 -14.39 -5.59
C SER A 307 -18.30 -13.24 -6.10
N CYS A 308 -17.35 -13.54 -7.00
CA CYS A 308 -16.51 -12.53 -7.66
C CYS A 308 -17.24 -11.59 -8.64
N THR A 309 -18.57 -11.54 -8.61
CA THR A 309 -19.36 -10.71 -9.50
C THR A 309 -19.62 -9.35 -8.86
N SER A 310 -19.15 -8.28 -9.48
CA SER A 310 -19.59 -6.90 -9.23
C SER A 310 -19.87 -6.21 -10.56
N GLY A 311 -20.67 -5.13 -10.55
CA GLY A 311 -21.25 -4.47 -11.74
C GLY A 311 -20.26 -3.93 -12.79
N LEU A 312 -18.95 -3.97 -12.54
CA LEU A 312 -17.91 -3.61 -13.53
C LEU A 312 -17.64 -4.69 -14.60
N GLY A 313 -18.33 -5.84 -14.55
CA GLY A 313 -18.06 -7.00 -15.42
C GLY A 313 -18.15 -6.78 -16.94
N ASN A 314 -18.71 -5.65 -17.41
CA ASN A 314 -18.86 -5.34 -18.84
C ASN A 314 -18.31 -3.95 -19.21
N PHE A 315 -17.05 -3.67 -18.86
CA PHE A 315 -16.35 -2.52 -19.47
C PHE A 315 -15.98 -2.86 -20.92
N ASP A 316 -16.81 -2.43 -21.86
CA ASP A 316 -16.45 -2.42 -23.26
C ASP A 316 -15.41 -1.30 -23.46
N ILE A 317 -14.13 -1.69 -23.49
CA ILE A 317 -13.02 -0.77 -23.67
C ILE A 317 -13.07 -0.32 -25.13
N SER A 318 -13.83 0.74 -25.40
CA SER A 318 -13.65 1.48 -26.64
C SER A 318 -12.19 1.91 -26.70
N SER A 319 -11.48 1.29 -27.64
CA SER A 319 -10.09 1.59 -27.94
C SER A 319 -10.03 2.98 -28.56
N HIS A 320 -10.11 4.01 -27.72
CA HIS A 320 -9.70 5.32 -28.15
C HIS A 320 -8.22 5.23 -28.52
N LYS A 321 -8.02 5.27 -29.84
CA LYS A 321 -6.73 5.33 -30.52
C LYS A 321 -5.84 6.29 -29.74
N PRO A 322 -4.58 5.89 -29.41
CA PRO A 322 -3.66 6.79 -28.75
C PRO A 322 -3.63 8.09 -29.55
N MET A 323 -3.95 9.21 -28.89
CA MET A 323 -3.75 10.51 -29.49
C MET A 323 -2.26 10.58 -29.79
N SER A 324 -1.93 10.59 -31.08
CA SER A 324 -0.56 10.74 -31.56
C SER A 324 -0.09 12.11 -31.10
N THR A 325 0.61 12.14 -29.98
CA THR A 325 1.45 13.27 -29.64
C THR A 325 2.55 13.32 -30.68
N LYS A 326 2.69 14.48 -31.33
CA LYS A 326 3.81 14.83 -32.20
C LYS A 326 5.11 14.40 -31.50
N PRO A 327 6.11 13.86 -32.23
CA PRO A 327 7.43 13.67 -31.66
C PRO A 327 7.88 15.02 -31.07
N PRO A 328 8.29 15.11 -29.80
CA PRO A 328 9.03 16.26 -29.35
C PRO A 328 10.24 16.37 -30.28
N ASN A 329 10.39 17.55 -30.86
CA ASN A 329 11.54 17.97 -31.64
C ASN A 329 12.83 17.44 -30.99
N SER A 330 13.75 16.90 -31.81
CA SER A 330 15.14 16.48 -31.52
C SER A 330 15.52 16.27 -30.04
N PRO A 331 16.01 15.09 -29.60
CA PRO A 331 16.36 14.89 -28.20
C PRO A 331 17.38 15.92 -27.74
N SER A 332 16.93 16.91 -26.97
CA SER A 332 17.81 17.84 -26.28
C SER A 332 18.43 17.07 -25.14
N ASN A 333 19.75 17.04 -25.09
CA ASN A 333 20.44 16.55 -23.90
C ASN A 333 20.23 17.56 -22.76
N ILE A 334 19.98 17.05 -21.57
CA ILE A 334 19.86 17.81 -20.33
C ILE A 334 21.06 17.52 -19.43
N SER A 335 21.45 18.51 -18.63
CA SER A 335 22.57 18.44 -17.71
C SER A 335 22.06 18.37 -16.28
N ILE A 336 22.52 17.37 -15.53
CA ILE A 336 22.07 17.06 -14.18
C ILE A 336 23.27 17.14 -13.22
N HIS A 337 23.07 17.74 -12.06
CA HIS A 337 24.02 17.67 -10.96
C HIS A 337 23.70 16.43 -10.13
N TYR A 338 24.59 15.44 -10.14
CA TYR A 338 24.40 14.18 -9.42
C TYR A 338 25.39 14.06 -8.28
N SER A 339 24.91 13.65 -7.10
CA SER A 339 25.74 13.45 -5.92
C SER A 339 25.42 12.17 -5.16
N VAL A 340 26.44 11.61 -4.53
CA VAL A 340 26.35 10.50 -3.58
C VAL A 340 26.87 10.98 -2.24
N LYS A 341 26.05 10.83 -1.19
CA LYS A 341 26.36 11.28 0.17
C LYS A 341 26.38 10.09 1.13
N ILE A 342 27.55 9.82 1.72
CA ILE A 342 27.70 8.83 2.79
C ILE A 342 28.14 9.56 4.07
N ASN A 343 29.43 9.83 4.18
CA ASN A 343 30.02 10.76 5.15
C ASN A 343 30.53 12.00 4.41
N GLU A 344 31.23 11.77 3.29
CA GLU A 344 31.61 12.79 2.32
C GLU A 344 30.58 12.86 1.19
N ILE A 345 30.62 13.95 0.43
CA ILE A 345 29.78 14.16 -0.76
C ILE A 345 30.67 14.07 -1.99
N TYR A 346 30.39 13.10 -2.85
CA TYR A 346 30.98 13.01 -4.18
C TYR A 346 29.95 13.50 -5.18
N SER A 347 30.36 14.41 -6.07
CA SER A 347 29.46 14.99 -7.07
C SER A 347 30.08 14.95 -8.46
N THR A 348 29.20 14.92 -9.46
CA THR A 348 29.56 15.01 -10.87
C THR A 348 28.41 15.65 -11.65
N THR A 349 28.71 16.16 -12.83
CA THR A 349 27.68 16.60 -13.77
C THR A 349 27.49 15.51 -14.81
N VAL A 350 26.26 15.12 -15.07
CA VAL A 350 25.89 14.06 -16.01
C VAL A 350 25.03 14.65 -17.12
N THR A 351 25.21 14.16 -18.34
CA THR A 351 24.41 14.59 -19.49
C THR A 351 23.62 13.40 -20.00
N VAL A 352 22.29 13.50 -20.02
CA VAL A 352 21.38 12.46 -20.48
C VAL A 352 20.37 13.02 -21.48
N PRO A 353 19.74 12.21 -22.34
CA PRO A 353 18.63 12.67 -23.17
C PRO A 353 17.45 13.19 -22.33
N SER A 354 16.76 14.22 -22.81
CA SER A 354 15.50 14.65 -22.19
C SER A 354 14.48 13.50 -22.15
N GLY A 355 13.83 13.30 -21.01
CA GLY A 355 12.91 12.19 -20.76
C GLY A 355 13.57 10.98 -20.10
N SER A 356 14.89 10.99 -19.87
CA SER A 356 15.58 10.00 -19.05
C SER A 356 15.07 9.97 -17.62
N VAL A 357 15.28 8.83 -16.96
CA VAL A 357 14.94 8.62 -15.55
C VAL A 357 16.18 8.73 -14.66
N PHE A 358 15.98 8.83 -13.34
CA PHE A 358 17.06 8.92 -12.36
C PHE A 358 18.08 7.77 -12.52
N LEU A 359 17.61 6.55 -12.83
CA LEU A 359 18.49 5.40 -13.06
C LEU A 359 19.49 5.65 -14.21
N ASP A 360 19.06 6.27 -15.31
CA ASP A 360 19.96 6.60 -16.44
C ASP A 360 21.09 7.55 -15.98
N VAL A 361 20.77 8.51 -15.10
CA VAL A 361 21.75 9.43 -14.51
C VAL A 361 22.76 8.66 -13.66
N MET A 362 22.30 7.70 -12.85
CA MET A 362 23.18 6.86 -12.04
C MET A 362 24.11 5.98 -12.90
N GLU A 363 23.58 5.38 -13.96
CA GLU A 363 24.35 4.55 -14.91
C GLU A 363 25.44 5.37 -15.62
N GLU A 364 25.11 6.59 -16.07
CA GLU A 364 26.10 7.48 -16.68
C GLU A 364 27.13 7.99 -15.67
N ALA A 365 26.74 8.27 -14.42
CA ALA A 365 27.69 8.60 -13.35
C ALA A 365 28.65 7.43 -13.05
N GLN A 366 28.14 6.20 -13.00
CA GLN A 366 28.94 4.99 -12.81
C GLN A 366 29.95 4.79 -13.95
N LYS A 367 29.57 5.05 -15.22
CA LYS A 367 30.50 5.01 -16.36
C LYS A 367 31.64 6.03 -16.24
N LYS A 368 31.37 7.20 -15.65
CA LYS A 368 32.40 8.22 -15.42
C LYS A 368 33.37 7.82 -14.30
N ASN A 369 32.86 7.23 -13.22
CA ASN A 369 33.70 6.76 -12.12
C ASN A 369 33.00 5.63 -11.34
N GLU A 370 33.35 4.38 -11.65
CA GLU A 370 32.76 3.20 -11.02
C GLU A 370 33.09 3.11 -9.52
N THR A 371 34.26 3.60 -9.10
CA THR A 371 34.65 3.57 -7.68
C THR A 371 33.79 4.50 -6.82
N LEU A 372 33.45 5.69 -7.32
CA LEU A 372 32.67 6.68 -6.57
C LEU A 372 31.16 6.56 -6.78
N PHE A 373 30.72 6.11 -7.95
CA PHE A 373 29.30 6.09 -8.31
C PHE A 373 28.78 4.69 -8.64
N GLY A 374 29.59 3.64 -8.45
CA GLY A 374 29.15 2.26 -8.62
C GLY A 374 28.02 1.90 -7.66
N PHE A 375 26.97 1.27 -8.18
CA PHE A 375 25.81 0.87 -7.40
C PHE A 375 25.32 -0.52 -7.81
N THR A 376 24.49 -1.12 -6.96
CA THR A 376 23.77 -2.35 -7.30
C THR A 376 22.28 -2.17 -7.10
N VAL A 377 21.51 -2.85 -7.95
CA VAL A 377 20.05 -2.84 -7.92
C VAL A 377 19.50 -4.25 -7.83
N GLU A 378 18.39 -4.39 -7.10
CA GLU A 378 17.56 -5.59 -7.14
C GLU A 378 16.21 -5.23 -7.74
N GLN A 379 15.66 -6.10 -8.59
CA GLN A 379 14.32 -5.88 -9.14
C GLN A 379 13.24 -6.21 -8.12
N SER A 380 12.33 -5.26 -7.92
CA SER A 380 11.20 -5.39 -6.99
C SER A 380 9.85 -5.27 -7.70
N SER A 381 8.75 -5.47 -6.96
CA SER A 381 7.41 -5.20 -7.49
C SER A 381 7.19 -3.72 -7.89
N TRP A 382 8.01 -2.80 -7.38
CA TRP A 382 7.94 -1.37 -7.67
C TRP A 382 8.95 -0.91 -8.73
N GLY A 383 9.78 -1.82 -9.25
CA GLY A 383 10.88 -1.53 -10.18
C GLY A 383 12.26 -1.68 -9.54
N PRO A 384 13.31 -1.10 -10.17
CA PRO A 384 14.68 -1.19 -9.68
C PRO A 384 14.83 -0.54 -8.30
N PHE A 385 15.32 -1.31 -7.32
CA PHE A 385 15.57 -0.86 -5.96
C PHE A 385 17.07 -0.83 -5.68
N ILE A 386 17.60 0.32 -5.26
CA ILE A 386 19.02 0.48 -4.96
C ILE A 386 19.37 -0.28 -3.67
N THR A 387 20.26 -1.27 -3.76
CA THR A 387 20.67 -2.09 -2.61
C THR A 387 22.06 -1.75 -2.10
N SER A 388 22.96 -1.27 -2.95
CA SER A 388 24.26 -0.74 -2.52
C SER A 388 24.75 0.41 -3.39
N VAL A 389 25.58 1.28 -2.81
CA VAL A 389 26.38 2.30 -3.51
C VAL A 389 27.79 2.26 -2.92
N GLN A 390 28.83 2.30 -3.75
CA GLN A 390 30.23 2.08 -3.36
C GLN A 390 30.46 0.78 -2.58
N GLY A 391 29.66 -0.26 -2.86
CA GLY A 391 29.70 -1.54 -2.14
C GLY A 391 29.06 -1.52 -0.75
N LEU A 392 28.66 -0.35 -0.22
CA LEU A 392 27.96 -0.24 1.07
C LEU A 392 26.49 -0.67 0.89
N LYS A 393 26.14 -1.82 1.46
CA LYS A 393 24.81 -2.44 1.32
C LYS A 393 23.84 -1.96 2.39
N ALA A 394 22.61 -1.61 1.98
CA ALA A 394 21.48 -1.34 2.86
C ALA A 394 21.12 -2.55 3.74
N SER A 395 20.61 -2.32 4.93
CA SER A 395 20.32 -3.36 5.92
C SER A 395 19.02 -3.07 6.67
N ASN A 396 18.04 -3.98 6.58
CA ASN A 396 16.79 -3.89 7.36
C ASN A 396 17.07 -3.98 8.86
N THR A 397 17.99 -4.87 9.26
CA THR A 397 18.39 -5.06 10.66
C THR A 397 18.97 -3.77 11.24
N ASP A 398 19.90 -3.14 10.51
CA ASP A 398 20.56 -1.89 10.93
C ASP A 398 19.73 -0.64 10.63
N ARG A 399 18.55 -0.83 10.00
CA ARG A 399 17.62 0.22 9.59
C ARG A 399 18.28 1.27 8.71
N THR A 400 19.09 0.82 7.75
CA THR A 400 19.83 1.67 6.82
C THR A 400 19.39 1.44 5.38
N TYR A 401 19.37 2.51 4.60
CA TYR A 401 18.92 2.47 3.21
C TYR A 401 19.51 3.62 2.38
N TRP A 402 19.30 3.55 1.07
CA TRP A 402 19.67 4.62 0.13
C TRP A 402 18.44 5.48 -0.19
N GLU A 403 18.44 6.70 0.31
CA GLU A 403 17.41 7.70 0.07
C GLU A 403 17.69 8.44 -1.25
N LEU A 404 16.63 8.69 -2.04
CA LEU A 404 16.71 9.42 -3.29
C LEU A 404 16.13 10.81 -3.09
N LEU A 405 16.86 11.84 -3.49
CA LEU A 405 16.44 13.23 -3.34
C LEU A 405 16.62 14.01 -4.65
N SER A 406 15.75 15.02 -4.84
CA SER A 406 15.95 16.11 -5.80
C SER A 406 15.89 17.44 -5.05
N SER A 407 16.92 18.26 -5.20
CA SER A 407 17.12 19.55 -4.50
C SER A 407 16.86 19.45 -2.98
N GLY A 408 17.39 18.38 -2.37
CA GLY A 408 17.29 18.12 -0.93
C GLY A 408 15.94 17.62 -0.44
N ARG A 409 14.98 17.31 -1.33
CA ARG A 409 13.66 16.75 -0.99
C ARG A 409 13.58 15.28 -1.40
N SER A 410 13.10 14.43 -0.50
CA SER A 410 12.92 13.01 -0.76
C SER A 410 11.92 12.78 -1.91
N LEU A 411 12.29 11.92 -2.84
CA LEU A 411 11.46 11.60 -3.99
C LEU A 411 10.29 10.69 -3.61
N SER A 412 9.16 10.84 -4.31
CA SER A 412 8.00 9.96 -4.19
C SER A 412 8.01 8.80 -5.20
N GLN A 413 9.04 8.70 -6.03
CA GLN A 413 9.19 7.68 -7.08
C GLN A 413 10.57 7.05 -7.01
N GLY A 414 10.66 5.78 -7.42
CA GLY A 414 11.92 5.05 -7.50
C GLY A 414 12.78 5.47 -8.70
N VAL A 415 14.04 5.02 -8.72
CA VAL A 415 15.03 5.42 -9.74
C VAL A 415 14.61 5.10 -11.17
N GLY A 416 13.84 4.03 -11.37
CA GLY A 416 13.37 3.62 -12.70
C GLY A 416 12.18 4.40 -13.23
N ASN A 417 11.56 5.28 -12.42
CA ASN A 417 10.30 5.94 -12.77
C ASN A 417 10.36 7.47 -12.66
N TYR A 418 11.24 8.01 -11.80
CA TYR A 418 11.42 9.45 -11.66
C TYR A 418 12.09 10.03 -12.91
N VAL A 419 11.32 10.73 -13.75
CA VAL A 419 11.83 11.47 -14.92
C VAL A 419 12.57 12.71 -14.46
N VAL A 420 13.81 12.88 -14.91
CA VAL A 420 14.68 13.98 -14.48
C VAL A 420 14.54 15.21 -15.38
N HIS A 421 14.84 16.38 -14.84
CA HIS A 421 14.72 17.67 -15.54
C HIS A 421 16.04 18.44 -15.56
N ASP A 422 16.23 19.26 -16.59
CA ASP A 422 17.48 20.02 -16.79
C ASP A 422 17.81 20.90 -15.57
N GLY A 423 19.06 20.84 -15.13
CA GLY A 423 19.57 21.58 -13.97
C GLY A 423 19.15 21.03 -12.60
N GLU A 424 18.51 19.87 -12.52
CA GLU A 424 18.18 19.26 -11.23
C GLU A 424 19.42 18.85 -10.41
N ASP A 425 19.30 19.01 -9.09
CA ASP A 425 20.28 18.55 -8.10
C ASP A 425 19.84 17.20 -7.50
N LEU A 426 20.28 16.11 -8.10
CA LEU A 426 19.97 14.76 -7.65
C LEU A 426 20.98 14.28 -6.60
N GLU A 427 20.48 13.66 -5.54
CA GLU A 427 21.32 13.09 -4.47
C GLU A 427 20.86 11.67 -4.13
N VAL A 428 21.82 10.76 -3.99
CA VAL A 428 21.64 9.44 -3.36
C VAL A 428 22.35 9.47 -2.01
N ARG A 429 21.57 9.39 -0.94
CA ARG A 429 22.06 9.58 0.43
C ARG A 429 21.98 8.28 1.22
N TRP A 430 23.05 7.96 1.94
CA TRP A 430 23.03 6.94 2.97
C TRP A 430 22.22 7.43 4.18
N SER A 431 21.12 6.76 4.45
CA SER A 431 20.11 7.19 5.40
C SER A 431 19.76 6.10 6.40
N LYS A 432 19.19 6.50 7.54
CA LYS A 432 18.60 5.61 8.55
C LYS A 432 17.14 5.93 8.75
N TYR A 433 16.34 4.92 9.09
CA TYR A 433 14.93 5.09 9.43
C TYR A 433 14.72 5.95 10.68
#